data_AF-A0A482WAW3-F1
#
_entry.id   AF-A0A482WAW3-F1
#
_cell.length_a   1.000
_cell.length_b   1.000
_cell.length_c   1.000
_cell.angle_alpha   90.00
_cell.angle_beta   90.00
_cell.angle_gamma   90.00
#
_symmetry.space_group_name_H-M   'P 1'
#
loop_
_entity.id
_entity.type
_entity.pdbx_description
1 polymer ?
#
loop_
_entity_poly.entity_id
_entity_poly.type
_entity_poly.pdbx_seq_one_letter_code
_entity_poly.pdbx_strand_id
1 'polypeptide(L)'
;MKLNWVCAPIDYSDTPHNMFVLKLCYIYFLMKVTDLLDTVFFLLRKKENQASFLHVYHHFGMILLSWTGVRFLGGGHSIFLGVINSFVHTIMYFYYLLTVWQPEYKKSIWWKKHITHLQLLQFIFLFFMYGQLLMNADCTYPKIGSYFVVPQSIAMIFLFSDFYWKAYIKPNRK
;
A
#
# COMPACT_ATOMS: atom_id res chain seq x y z
N MET A 1 23.07 9.62 -1.04
CA MET A 1 22.09 9.35 -2.12
C MET A 1 21.32 10.64 -2.40
N LYS A 2 21.37 11.18 -3.63
CA LYS A 2 20.34 12.14 -4.09
C LYS A 2 19.15 11.29 -4.53
N LEU A 3 18.27 10.94 -3.59
CA LEU A 3 17.06 10.19 -3.90
C LEU A 3 16.17 11.13 -4.72
N ASN A 4 16.17 10.93 -6.04
CA ASN A 4 15.40 11.77 -6.94
C ASN A 4 13.98 11.20 -7.06
N TRP A 5 13.00 12.00 -6.63
CA TRP A 5 11.58 11.67 -6.65
C TRP A 5 11.01 11.53 -8.07
N VAL A 6 11.74 11.99 -9.09
CA VAL A 6 11.34 11.93 -10.50
C VAL A 6 11.86 10.66 -11.17
N CYS A 7 13.13 10.31 -10.97
CA CYS A 7 13.75 9.12 -11.55
C CYS A 7 14.88 8.62 -10.64
N ALA A 8 14.69 7.42 -10.09
CA ALA A 8 15.68 6.74 -9.27
C ALA A 8 15.97 5.38 -9.90
N PRO A 9 17.07 5.24 -10.68
CA PRO A 9 17.41 3.97 -11.31
C PRO A 9 17.79 2.90 -10.28
N ILE A 10 17.76 1.65 -10.72
CA ILE A 10 18.16 0.51 -9.89
C ILE A 10 19.64 0.22 -10.15
N ASP A 11 20.42 0.13 -9.08
CA ASP A 11 21.80 -0.31 -9.11
C ASP A 11 21.88 -1.75 -8.59
N TYR A 12 22.27 -2.68 -9.45
CA TYR A 12 22.36 -4.11 -9.16
C TYR A 12 23.75 -4.53 -8.65
N SER A 13 24.66 -3.59 -8.39
CA SER A 13 25.97 -3.93 -7.84
C SER A 13 25.87 -4.41 -6.39
N ASP A 14 26.69 -5.39 -6.02
CA ASP A 14 26.74 -6.01 -4.69
C ASP A 14 27.45 -5.14 -3.64
N THR A 15 27.19 -3.83 -3.65
CA THR A 15 27.72 -2.93 -2.61
C THR A 15 26.99 -3.15 -1.30
N PRO A 16 27.63 -2.93 -0.13
CA PRO A 16 26.97 -3.05 1.17
C PRO A 16 25.69 -2.21 1.29
N HIS A 17 25.65 -1.07 0.59
CA HIS A 17 24.49 -0.20 0.55
C HIS A 17 23.32 -0.81 -0.25
N ASN A 18 23.57 -1.29 -1.46
CA ASN A 18 22.51 -1.87 -2.31
C ASN A 18 21.97 -3.17 -1.71
N MET A 19 22.84 -3.98 -1.11
CA MET A 19 22.43 -5.17 -0.37
C MET A 19 21.56 -4.84 0.85
N PHE A 20 21.85 -3.75 1.55
CA PHE A 20 20.98 -3.26 2.62
C PHE A 20 19.62 -2.81 2.10
N VAL A 21 19.58 -2.05 1.00
CA VAL A 21 18.32 -1.63 0.36
C VAL A 21 17.49 -2.84 -0.10
N LEU A 22 18.12 -3.82 -0.75
CA LEU A 22 17.46 -5.05 -1.18
C LEU A 22 16.89 -5.83 0.01
N LYS A 23 17.63 -5.88 1.13
CA LYS A 23 17.15 -6.47 2.38
C LYS A 23 15.91 -5.75 2.92
N LEU A 24 15.85 -4.41 2.84
CA LEU A 24 14.65 -3.66 3.21
C LEU A 24 13.46 -3.99 2.30
N CYS A 25 13.68 -4.09 0.99
CA CYS A 25 12.64 -4.54 0.06
C CYS A 25 12.15 -5.95 0.40
N TYR A 26 13.06 -6.87 0.74
CA TYR A 26 12.71 -8.23 1.16
C TYR A 26 11.91 -8.25 2.46
N ILE A 27 12.31 -7.46 3.47
CA ILE A 27 11.55 -7.31 4.71
C ILE A 27 10.15 -6.76 4.41
N TYR A 28 10.03 -5.77 3.54
CA TYR A 28 8.73 -5.24 3.12
C TYR A 28 7.84 -6.31 2.47
N PHE A 29 8.39 -7.17 1.60
CA PHE A 29 7.66 -8.32 1.06
C PHE A 29 7.17 -9.26 2.16
N LEU A 30 8.03 -9.61 3.13
CA LEU A 30 7.61 -10.45 4.27
C LEU A 30 6.50 -9.79 5.08
N MET A 31 6.54 -8.46 5.28
CA MET A 31 5.44 -7.74 5.93
C MET A 31 4.12 -7.87 5.16
N LYS A 32 4.14 -7.85 3.83
CA LYS A 32 2.94 -8.06 3.01
C LYS A 32 2.40 -9.48 3.10
N VAL A 33 3.27 -10.47 3.30
CA VAL A 33 2.84 -11.85 3.58
C VAL A 33 2.21 -11.92 4.96
N THR A 34 2.79 -11.28 5.98
CA THR A 34 2.20 -11.26 7.33
C THR A 34 0.87 -10.51 7.39
N ASP A 35 0.66 -9.50 6.53
CA ASP A 35 -0.61 -8.80 6.39
C ASP A 35 -1.78 -9.75 6.00
N LEU A 36 -1.52 -10.95 5.46
CA LEU A 36 -2.56 -11.96 5.23
C LEU A 36 -3.20 -12.50 6.50
N LEU A 37 -2.50 -12.42 7.63
CA LEU A 37 -3.02 -12.86 8.92
C LEU A 37 -4.27 -12.08 9.32
N ASP A 38 -4.45 -10.83 8.86
CA ASP A 38 -5.69 -10.08 9.06
C ASP A 38 -6.91 -10.83 8.54
N THR A 39 -6.78 -11.43 7.35
CA THR A 39 -7.84 -12.24 6.72
C THR A 39 -8.12 -13.48 7.56
N VAL A 40 -7.07 -14.15 8.05
CA VAL A 40 -7.20 -15.31 8.95
C VAL A 40 -7.95 -14.90 10.22
N PHE A 41 -7.59 -13.78 10.85
CA PHE A 41 -8.28 -13.27 12.04
C PHE A 41 -9.74 -12.88 11.77
N PHE A 42 -10.07 -12.33 10.60
CA PHE A 42 -11.46 -12.03 10.24
C PHE A 42 -12.31 -13.29 10.13
N LEU A 43 -11.80 -14.33 9.49
CA LEU A 43 -12.47 -15.63 9.37
C LEU A 43 -12.62 -16.31 10.74
N LEU A 44 -11.55 -16.36 11.54
CA LEU A 44 -11.59 -16.94 12.89
C LEU A 44 -12.57 -16.22 13.82
N ARG A 45 -12.71 -14.89 13.67
CA ARG A 45 -13.66 -14.09 14.46
C ARG A 45 -15.09 -14.11 13.90
N LYS A 46 -15.35 -14.86 12.82
CA LYS A 46 -16.62 -14.88 12.09
C LYS A 46 -17.09 -13.49 11.66
N LYS A 47 -16.14 -12.63 11.28
CA LYS A 47 -16.39 -11.26 10.80
C LYS A 47 -16.12 -11.15 9.30
N GLU A 48 -16.78 -12.01 8.53
CA GLU A 48 -16.61 -12.12 7.08
C GLU A 48 -16.86 -10.80 6.35
N ASN A 49 -17.75 -9.95 6.90
CA ASN A 49 -18.00 -8.60 6.39
C ASN A 49 -16.73 -7.72 6.32
N GLN A 50 -15.67 -8.04 7.07
CA GLN A 50 -14.39 -7.33 7.02
C GLN A 50 -13.48 -7.83 5.89
N ALA A 51 -13.59 -9.11 5.50
CA ALA A 51 -12.91 -9.71 4.36
C ALA A 51 -13.64 -9.38 3.05
N SER A 52 -13.89 -8.09 2.82
CA SER A 52 -14.56 -7.59 1.61
C SER A 52 -13.74 -7.88 0.34
N PHE A 53 -14.39 -7.78 -0.82
CA PHE A 53 -13.69 -7.87 -2.11
C PHE A 53 -12.49 -6.92 -2.19
N LEU A 54 -12.64 -5.67 -1.71
CA LEU A 54 -11.56 -4.68 -1.64
C LEU A 54 -10.35 -5.20 -0.85
N HIS A 55 -10.61 -5.79 0.32
CA HIS A 55 -9.56 -6.35 1.17
C HIS A 55 -8.81 -7.47 0.44
N VAL A 56 -9.52 -8.48 -0.04
CA VAL A 56 -8.90 -9.65 -0.69
C VAL A 56 -8.16 -9.26 -1.96
N TYR A 57 -8.77 -8.43 -2.82
CA TYR A 57 -8.15 -7.90 -4.05
C TYR A 57 -6.84 -7.16 -3.74
N HIS A 58 -6.85 -6.28 -2.74
CA HIS A 58 -5.69 -5.51 -2.35
C HIS A 58 -4.57 -6.40 -1.81
N HIS A 59 -4.85 -7.26 -0.82
CA HIS A 59 -3.83 -8.09 -0.18
C HIS A 59 -3.20 -9.09 -1.18
N PHE A 60 -4.01 -9.67 -2.07
CA PHE A 60 -3.49 -10.53 -3.14
C PHE A 60 -2.59 -9.76 -4.11
N GLY A 61 -3.05 -8.61 -4.61
CA GLY A 61 -2.28 -7.77 -5.53
C GLY A 61 -0.97 -7.27 -4.92
N MET A 62 -0.97 -6.88 -3.65
CA MET A 62 0.22 -6.38 -2.96
C MET A 62 1.29 -7.46 -2.77
N ILE A 63 0.90 -8.74 -2.57
CA ILE A 63 1.87 -9.84 -2.47
C ILE A 63 2.53 -10.11 -3.82
N LEU A 64 1.75 -10.17 -4.90
CA LEU A 64 2.30 -10.35 -6.25
C LEU A 64 3.24 -9.19 -6.63
N LEU A 65 2.82 -7.95 -6.34
CA LEU A 65 3.62 -6.76 -6.63
C LEU A 65 4.90 -6.71 -5.78
N SER A 66 4.84 -7.03 -4.49
CA SER A 66 6.02 -7.00 -3.62
C SER A 66 6.98 -8.16 -3.91
N TRP A 67 6.49 -9.34 -4.28
CA TRP A 67 7.32 -10.46 -4.72
C TRP A 67 8.07 -10.13 -6.02
N THR A 68 7.36 -9.64 -7.05
CA THR A 68 7.99 -9.20 -8.30
C THR A 68 8.93 -8.01 -8.07
N GLY A 69 8.55 -7.10 -7.18
CA GLY A 69 9.36 -5.96 -6.75
C GLY A 69 10.69 -6.38 -6.17
N VAL A 70 10.72 -7.32 -5.22
CA VAL A 70 11.99 -7.82 -4.64
C VAL A 70 12.79 -8.61 -5.67
N ARG A 71 12.13 -9.44 -6.47
CA ARG A 71 12.82 -10.34 -7.40
C ARG A 71 13.49 -9.61 -8.56
N PHE A 72 12.87 -8.54 -9.06
CA PHE A 72 13.28 -7.87 -10.30
C PHE A 72 13.52 -6.37 -10.15
N LEU A 73 12.97 -5.71 -9.14
CA LEU A 73 12.98 -4.25 -8.98
C LEU A 73 13.49 -3.81 -7.60
N GLY A 74 14.41 -4.58 -7.01
CA GLY A 74 14.88 -4.39 -5.63
C GLY A 74 15.77 -3.15 -5.48
N GLY A 75 15.16 -1.97 -5.34
CA GLY A 75 15.86 -0.70 -5.15
C GLY A 75 15.33 0.44 -6.04
N GLY A 76 16.04 1.57 -6.02
CA GLY A 76 15.67 2.74 -6.82
C GLY A 76 14.27 3.27 -6.47
N HIS A 77 13.44 3.48 -7.49
CA HIS A 77 12.11 4.08 -7.34
C HIS A 77 11.10 3.22 -6.56
N SER A 78 11.27 1.89 -6.53
CA SER A 78 10.36 0.98 -5.81
C SER A 78 10.36 1.19 -4.29
N ILE A 79 11.46 1.73 -3.74
CA ILE A 79 11.61 2.02 -2.31
C ILE A 79 10.54 3.02 -1.84
N PHE A 80 10.22 4.02 -2.67
CA PHE A 80 9.21 5.02 -2.32
C PHE A 80 7.85 4.41 -2.06
N LEU A 81 7.45 3.42 -2.87
CA LEU A 81 6.19 2.69 -2.65
C LEU A 81 6.20 2.00 -1.29
N GLY A 82 7.29 1.28 -0.98
CA GLY A 82 7.44 0.59 0.30
C GLY A 82 7.38 1.54 1.49
N VAL A 83 8.11 2.66 1.43
CA VAL A 83 8.17 3.66 2.51
C VAL A 83 6.82 4.33 2.73
N ILE A 84 6.18 4.84 1.68
CA ILE A 84 4.91 5.56 1.78
C ILE A 84 3.80 4.61 2.26
N ASN A 85 3.73 3.40 1.71
CA ASN A 85 2.75 2.41 2.15
C ASN A 85 2.97 2.00 3.61
N SER A 86 4.23 1.78 4.03
CA SER A 86 4.54 1.41 5.41
C SER A 86 4.19 2.53 6.40
N PHE A 87 4.39 3.79 6.04
CA PHE A 87 4.00 4.93 6.86
C PHE A 87 2.48 4.95 7.11
N VAL A 88 1.67 4.83 6.06
CA VAL A 88 0.21 4.81 6.19
C VAL A 88 -0.29 3.55 6.92
N HIS A 89 0.29 2.38 6.64
CA HIS A 89 -0.02 1.15 7.37
C HIS A 89 0.33 1.25 8.85
N THR A 90 1.42 1.92 9.21
CA THR A 90 1.78 2.14 10.62
C THR A 90 0.66 2.90 11.34
N ILE A 91 0.11 3.95 10.72
CA ILE A 91 -1.02 4.72 11.28
C ILE A 91 -2.30 3.87 11.35
N MET A 92 -2.59 3.09 10.31
CA MET A 92 -3.76 2.21 10.26
C MET A 92 -3.73 1.12 11.34
N TYR A 93 -2.62 0.39 11.45
CA TYR A 93 -2.46 -0.66 12.44
C TYR A 93 -2.38 -0.11 13.86
N PHE A 94 -1.80 1.08 14.05
CA PHE A 94 -1.86 1.77 15.33
C PHE A 94 -3.30 2.06 15.74
N TYR A 95 -4.15 2.52 14.81
CA TYR A 95 -5.59 2.65 15.07
C TYR A 95 -6.25 1.31 15.43
N TYR A 96 -5.94 0.22 14.73
CA TYR A 96 -6.48 -1.10 15.07
C TYR A 96 -6.07 -1.54 16.47
N LEU A 97 -4.81 -1.34 16.87
CA LEU A 97 -4.32 -1.57 18.22
C LEU A 97 -5.11 -0.74 19.25
N LEU A 98 -5.30 0.56 18.99
CA LEU A 98 -6.09 1.43 19.87
C LEU A 98 -7.54 0.95 20.03
N THR A 99 -8.17 0.44 18.97
CA THR A 99 -9.56 -0.08 19.07
C THR A 99 -9.66 -1.38 19.87
N VAL A 100 -8.57 -2.13 20.00
CA VAL A 100 -8.50 -3.32 20.86
C VAL A 100 -8.26 -2.92 22.31
N TRP A 101 -7.36 -1.95 22.54
CA TRP A 101 -7.04 -1.43 23.87
C TRP A 101 -8.22 -0.69 24.50
N GLN A 102 -8.87 0.20 23.74
CA GLN A 102 -10.03 0.98 24.17
C GLN A 102 -11.17 0.85 23.13
N PRO A 103 -12.22 0.07 23.45
CA PRO A 103 -13.35 -0.16 22.55
C PRO A 103 -14.12 1.11 22.15
N GLU A 104 -13.99 2.20 22.89
CA GLU A 104 -14.64 3.49 22.60
C GLU A 104 -14.16 4.09 21.27
N TYR A 105 -12.87 3.96 20.94
CA TYR A 105 -12.32 4.43 19.67
C TYR A 105 -12.88 3.69 18.45
N LYS A 106 -13.42 2.48 18.64
CA LYS A 106 -14.09 1.73 17.58
C LYS A 106 -15.36 2.43 17.08
N LYS A 107 -16.01 3.22 17.93
CA LYS A 107 -17.22 4.00 17.60
C LYS A 107 -16.89 5.36 16.98
N SER A 108 -15.65 5.83 17.10
CA SER A 108 -15.26 7.12 16.52
C SER A 108 -15.20 7.05 14.99
N ILE A 109 -16.20 7.66 14.34
CA ILE A 109 -16.27 7.81 12.89
C ILE A 109 -15.18 8.77 12.40
N TRP A 110 -14.79 9.73 13.23
CA TRP A 110 -13.77 10.73 12.91
C TRP A 110 -12.43 10.07 12.56
N TRP A 111 -11.93 9.16 13.41
CA TRP A 111 -10.67 8.45 13.15
C TRP A 111 -10.71 7.64 11.85
N LYS A 112 -11.78 6.86 11.65
CA LYS A 112 -11.93 6.02 10.46
C LYS A 112 -11.93 6.85 9.18
N LYS A 113 -12.65 7.98 9.19
CA LYS A 113 -12.71 8.92 8.06
C LYS A 113 -11.33 9.49 7.69
N HIS A 114 -10.55 9.92 8.69
CA HIS A 114 -9.21 10.49 8.45
C HIS A 114 -8.22 9.44 7.93
N ILE A 115 -8.27 8.21 8.45
CA ILE A 115 -7.44 7.11 7.96
C ILE A 115 -7.79 6.77 6.51
N THR A 116 -9.09 6.71 6.18
CA THR A 116 -9.53 6.49 4.80
C THR A 116 -9.07 7.60 3.85
N HIS A 117 -9.12 8.87 4.27
CA HIS A 117 -8.58 9.98 3.48
C HIS A 117 -7.06 9.85 3.27
N LEU A 118 -6.31 9.47 4.32
CA LEU A 118 -4.87 9.28 4.22
C LEU A 118 -4.53 8.16 3.22
N GLN A 119 -5.28 7.06 3.23
CA GLN A 119 -5.13 5.97 2.26
C GLN A 119 -5.45 6.42 0.83
N LEU A 120 -6.52 7.19 0.61
CA LEU A 120 -6.84 7.75 -0.70
C LEU A 120 -5.75 8.69 -1.23
N LEU A 121 -5.24 9.60 -0.38
CA LEU A 121 -4.14 10.49 -0.72
C LEU A 121 -2.87 9.71 -1.08
N GLN A 122 -2.57 8.61 -0.37
CA GLN A 122 -1.47 7.71 -0.70
C GLN A 122 -1.60 7.17 -2.13
N PHE A 123 -2.77 6.63 -2.51
CA PHE A 123 -2.94 6.06 -3.85
C PHE A 123 -2.90 7.12 -4.95
N ILE A 124 -3.44 8.31 -4.73
CA ILE A 124 -3.35 9.44 -5.66
C ILE A 124 -1.88 9.84 -5.85
N PHE A 125 -1.14 9.96 -4.75
CA PHE A 125 0.28 10.30 -4.81
C PHE A 125 1.09 9.23 -5.58
N LEU A 126 0.87 7.94 -5.29
CA LEU A 126 1.53 6.85 -6.01
C LEU A 126 1.14 6.81 -7.49
N PHE A 127 -0.12 7.10 -7.83
CA PHE A 127 -0.57 7.20 -9.21
C PHE A 127 0.22 8.25 -9.99
N PHE A 128 0.35 9.47 -9.47
CA PHE A 128 1.13 10.51 -10.14
C PHE A 128 2.61 10.18 -10.19
N MET A 129 3.17 9.67 -9.08
CA MET A 129 4.59 9.35 -8.96
C MET A 129 5.05 8.25 -9.94
N TYR A 130 4.24 7.21 -10.14
CA TYR A 130 4.53 6.16 -11.13
C TYR A 130 4.06 6.52 -12.54
N GLY A 131 3.04 7.38 -12.67
CA GLY A 131 2.55 7.91 -13.95
C GLY A 131 3.59 8.79 -14.65
N GLN A 132 4.25 9.69 -13.92
CA GLN A 132 5.35 10.50 -14.47
C GLN A 132 6.50 9.63 -15.01
N LEU A 133 6.75 8.46 -14.41
CA LEU A 133 7.82 7.55 -14.81
C LEU A 133 7.55 6.89 -16.17
N LEU A 134 6.26 6.67 -16.49
CA LEU A 134 5.86 6.18 -17.82
C LEU A 134 6.10 7.24 -18.88
N MET A 135 5.79 8.50 -18.56
CA MET A 135 5.93 9.66 -19.46
C MET A 135 7.39 10.09 -19.67
N ASN A 136 8.27 9.83 -18.69
CA ASN A 136 9.67 10.23 -18.78
C ASN A 136 10.46 9.22 -19.62
N ALA A 137 10.90 9.62 -20.81
CA ALA A 137 11.65 8.75 -21.73
C ALA A 137 13.10 8.53 -21.28
N ASP A 138 13.70 9.54 -20.63
CA ASP A 138 15.12 9.56 -20.25
C ASP A 138 15.41 8.75 -18.98
N CYS A 139 14.39 8.25 -18.29
CA CYS A 139 14.57 7.49 -17.06
C CYS A 139 14.90 6.03 -17.36
N THR A 140 16.05 5.57 -16.88
CA THR A 140 16.54 4.19 -17.04
C THR A 140 15.90 3.19 -16.07
N TYR A 141 15.00 3.63 -15.18
CA TYR A 141 14.27 2.73 -14.30
C TYR A 141 13.30 1.83 -15.10
N PRO A 142 13.23 0.51 -14.81
CA PRO A 142 12.33 -0.39 -15.53
C PRO A 142 10.85 0.01 -15.40
N LYS A 143 10.22 0.39 -16.51
CA LYS A 143 8.81 0.82 -16.56
C LYS A 143 7.79 -0.28 -16.24
N ILE A 144 8.23 -1.54 -16.23
CA ILE A 144 7.36 -2.69 -15.92
C ILE A 144 6.67 -2.55 -14.56
N GLY A 145 7.36 -2.03 -13.53
CA GLY A 145 6.76 -1.77 -12.23
C GLY A 145 5.60 -0.76 -12.32
N SER A 146 5.76 0.31 -13.09
CA SER A 146 4.72 1.32 -13.29
C SER A 146 3.48 0.76 -13.98
N TYR A 147 3.62 -0.16 -14.93
CA TYR A 147 2.49 -0.82 -15.58
C TYR A 147 1.64 -1.66 -14.62
N PHE A 148 2.19 -2.09 -13.47
CA PHE A 148 1.41 -2.74 -12.42
C PHE A 148 0.89 -1.75 -11.37
N VAL A 149 1.73 -0.81 -10.93
CA VAL A 149 1.39 0.12 -9.84
C VAL A 149 0.31 1.12 -10.26
N VAL A 150 0.34 1.64 -11.49
CA VAL A 150 -0.63 2.64 -11.96
C VAL A 150 -2.04 2.06 -12.02
N PRO A 151 -2.32 0.93 -12.69
CA PRO A 151 -3.65 0.31 -12.68
C PRO A 151 -4.11 -0.07 -11.27
N GLN A 152 -3.20 -0.61 -10.45
CA GLN A 152 -3.52 -0.94 -9.06
C GLN A 152 -3.95 0.32 -8.28
N SER A 153 -3.26 1.45 -8.46
CA SER A 153 -3.60 2.70 -7.78
C SER A 153 -4.98 3.22 -8.22
N ILE A 154 -5.31 3.14 -9.51
CA ILE A 154 -6.65 3.50 -10.02
C ILE A 154 -7.73 2.61 -9.39
N ALA A 155 -7.54 1.29 -9.38
CA ALA A 155 -8.48 0.34 -8.80
C ALA A 155 -8.70 0.64 -7.31
N MET A 156 -7.63 0.90 -6.56
CA MET A 156 -7.70 1.23 -5.13
C MET A 156 -8.41 2.56 -4.88
N ILE A 157 -8.17 3.60 -5.69
CA ILE A 157 -8.89 4.88 -5.59
C ILE A 157 -10.40 4.65 -5.78
N PHE A 158 -10.79 3.89 -6.79
CA PHE A 158 -12.20 3.58 -7.06
C PHE A 158 -12.86 2.82 -5.90
N LEU A 159 -12.24 1.72 -5.46
CA LEU A 159 -12.81 0.88 -4.41
C LEU A 159 -12.86 1.59 -3.05
N PHE A 160 -11.85 2.38 -2.70
CA PHE A 160 -11.88 3.17 -1.48
C PHE A 160 -12.88 4.32 -1.54
N SER A 161 -13.07 4.94 -2.71
CA SER A 161 -14.09 5.98 -2.89
C SER A 161 -15.50 5.41 -2.78
N ASP A 162 -15.76 4.24 -3.37
CA ASP A 162 -17.03 3.52 -3.22
C ASP A 162 -17.28 3.10 -1.77
N PHE A 163 -16.27 2.55 -1.09
CA PHE A 163 -16.32 2.25 0.34
C PHE A 163 -16.65 3.51 1.17
N TYR A 164 -15.95 4.61 0.92
CA TYR A 164 -16.15 5.86 1.62
C TYR A 164 -17.56 6.42 1.44
N TRP A 165 -18.07 6.39 0.19
CA TRP A 165 -19.42 6.83 -0.12
C TRP A 165 -20.47 5.99 0.63
N LYS A 166 -20.34 4.66 0.58
CA LYS A 166 -21.27 3.73 1.24
C LYS A 166 -21.19 3.80 2.77
N ALA A 167 -20.02 4.04 3.34
CA ALA A 167 -19.81 4.01 4.78
C ALA A 167 -20.10 5.35 5.48
N TYR A 168 -19.90 6.49 4.80
CA TYR A 168 -19.93 7.82 5.45
C TYR A 168 -20.85 8.86 4.82
N ILE A 169 -21.15 8.78 3.52
CA ILE A 169 -21.99 9.79 2.84
C ILE A 169 -23.42 9.30 2.71
N LYS A 170 -23.62 8.07 2.22
CA LYS A 170 -24.95 7.50 2.09
C LYS A 170 -25.51 7.27 3.50
N PRO A 171 -26.64 7.88 3.89
CA PRO A 171 -27.26 7.57 5.16
C PRO A 171 -27.56 6.07 5.16
N ASN A 172 -27.14 5.36 6.21
CA ASN A 172 -27.65 4.03 6.44
C ASN A 172 -29.18 4.14 6.50
N ARG A 173 -29.88 3.71 5.44
CA ARG A 173 -31.27 3.27 5.59
C ARG A 173 -31.21 1.98 6.40
N LYS A 174 -31.19 2.13 7.72
CA LYS A 174 -31.65 1.14 8.68
C LYS A 174 -32.52 1.89 9.67
#